data_AF-A0A6T5Y0D7-F1
#
_entry.id   AF-A0A6T5Y0D7-F1
#
_cell.length_a   1.000
_cell.length_b   1.000
_cell.length_c   1.000
_cell.angle_alpha   90.00
_cell.angle_beta   90.00
_cell.angle_gamma   90.00
#
_symmetry.space_group_name_H-M   'P 1'
#
loop_
_entity.id
_entity.type
_entity.pdbx_description
1 polymer ?
#
loop_
_entity_poly.entity_id
_entity_poly.type
_entity_poly.pdbx_seq_one_letter_code
_entity_poly.pdbx_strand_id
1 'polypeptide(L)'
;MMASSPAVTRCRATCAPVHRSRGSMRAKTTARRAIQAASTEAAQATAEKEFNAYIARVNAAIEQALDKSVPMMYPERLHESMRYSLLAGGKRIRPALCLAACELVGGEMETAMPTACALEMIHTMSLIHDDLPSMDNDDFRRGKPTNHKVYGEEMAILAGDALLSHAFEYIGRETKGVSADKVVRVIVDVAKCVGSEGLVGGQVVDIDSEGAGPENVTIETLQYIHAHKTGALLEVSVTAGAILGGASEEQIGKLERYAQSIGLAFQVVDDILDCTQSSEQLGKTAGKDEAVGKATYPSLVGLEESRRIAADLIAKAKGELAGFDAEKVKPLIGLADYIANREN
;
A
#
# COMPACT_ATOMS: atom_id res chain seq x y z
N MET A 1 62.07 73.08 -43.00
CA MET A 1 61.56 74.37 -42.46
C MET A 1 60.38 74.03 -41.56
N MET A 2 60.62 73.73 -40.28
CA MET A 2 60.57 74.65 -39.13
C MET A 2 59.28 75.48 -39.03
N ALA A 3 58.39 75.09 -38.12
CA ALA A 3 57.85 75.90 -37.00
C ALA A 3 56.74 75.08 -36.29
N SER A 4 56.92 74.52 -35.08
CA SER A 4 56.93 75.13 -33.74
C SER A 4 55.54 75.32 -33.11
N SER A 5 55.17 74.39 -32.20
CA SER A 5 54.40 74.50 -30.91
C SER A 5 53.04 75.26 -30.84
N PRO A 6 52.13 74.96 -29.86
CA PRO A 6 52.44 74.60 -28.46
C PRO A 6 51.58 73.52 -27.75
N ALA A 7 52.18 73.08 -26.63
CA ALA A 7 51.72 72.36 -25.44
C ALA A 7 50.21 72.05 -25.23
N VAL A 8 49.92 70.78 -24.93
CA VAL A 8 48.72 70.34 -24.19
C VAL A 8 49.10 69.34 -23.10
N THR A 9 48.52 69.59 -21.93
CA THR A 9 48.71 69.01 -20.60
C THR A 9 48.39 67.51 -20.52
N ARG A 10 49.25 66.73 -19.86
CA ARG A 10 49.07 65.29 -19.59
C ARG A 10 47.98 65.06 -18.53
N CYS A 11 46.89 64.40 -18.90
CA CYS A 11 45.97 63.72 -17.97
C CYS A 11 46.33 62.22 -17.91
N ARG A 12 46.69 61.72 -16.72
CA ARG A 12 46.89 60.29 -16.46
C ARG A 12 45.53 59.65 -16.19
N ALA A 13 45.03 58.82 -17.10
CA ALA A 13 43.89 57.94 -16.86
C ALA A 13 44.35 56.67 -16.12
N THR A 14 43.89 56.50 -14.89
CA THR A 14 44.05 55.28 -14.10
C THR A 14 42.97 54.27 -14.51
N CYS A 15 43.41 53.07 -14.93
CA CYS A 15 42.54 51.95 -15.23
C CYS A 15 42.11 51.30 -13.89
N ALA A 16 40.82 51.34 -13.56
CA ALA A 16 40.26 50.69 -12.36
C ALA A 16 39.92 49.21 -12.66
N PRO A 17 40.15 48.28 -11.71
CA PRO A 17 39.82 46.87 -11.91
C PRO A 17 38.30 46.64 -11.81
N VAL A 18 37.74 45.92 -12.77
CA VAL A 18 36.35 45.45 -12.72
C VAL A 18 36.23 44.38 -11.63
N HIS A 19 35.79 44.78 -10.43
CA HIS A 19 35.32 43.85 -9.42
C HIS A 19 33.99 43.22 -9.88
N ARG A 20 34.05 42.00 -10.46
CA ARG A 20 32.85 41.15 -10.60
C ARG A 20 32.32 40.83 -9.20
N SER A 21 31.12 41.31 -8.90
CA SER A 21 30.45 41.12 -7.61
C SER A 21 30.14 39.63 -7.36
N ARG A 22 30.87 39.01 -6.42
CA ARG A 22 30.58 37.65 -5.93
C ARG A 22 29.21 37.53 -5.23
N GLY A 23 28.56 38.65 -4.89
CA GLY A 23 27.23 38.69 -4.27
C GLY A 23 26.06 38.34 -5.21
N SER A 24 26.17 38.60 -6.51
CA SER A 24 25.07 38.35 -7.47
C SER A 24 24.82 36.86 -7.75
N MET A 25 25.88 36.03 -7.68
CA MET A 25 25.79 34.60 -7.98
C MET A 25 25.13 33.82 -6.84
N ARG A 26 25.45 34.14 -5.57
CA ARG A 26 24.89 33.45 -4.40
C ARG A 26 23.37 33.71 -4.24
N ALA A 27 22.93 34.96 -4.44
CA ALA A 27 21.51 35.32 -4.38
C ALA A 27 20.67 34.67 -5.51
N LYS A 28 21.22 34.55 -6.72
CA LYS A 28 20.57 33.86 -7.85
C LYS A 28 20.41 32.35 -7.63
N THR A 29 21.39 31.71 -6.98
CA THR A 29 21.32 30.28 -6.62
C THR A 29 20.27 30.03 -5.53
N THR A 30 20.18 30.90 -4.51
CA THR A 30 19.16 30.78 -3.45
C THR A 30 17.75 31.00 -3.99
N ALA A 31 17.54 32.00 -4.85
CA ALA A 31 16.25 32.24 -5.49
C ALA A 31 15.82 31.09 -6.42
N ARG A 32 16.75 30.51 -7.19
CA ARG A 32 16.47 29.32 -8.02
C ARG A 32 16.09 28.09 -7.18
N ARG A 33 16.78 27.85 -6.06
CA ARG A 33 16.44 26.76 -5.13
C ARG A 33 15.07 26.97 -4.48
N ALA A 34 14.73 28.20 -4.11
CA ALA A 34 13.42 28.53 -3.53
C ALA A 34 12.28 28.37 -4.56
N ILE A 35 12.48 28.80 -5.80
CA ILE A 35 11.51 28.60 -6.89
C ILE A 35 11.34 27.10 -7.19
N GLN A 36 12.45 26.34 -7.21
CA GLN A 36 12.41 24.90 -7.45
C GLN A 36 11.72 24.16 -6.30
N ALA A 37 12.00 24.50 -5.04
CA ALA A 37 11.32 23.96 -3.87
C ALA A 37 9.82 24.27 -3.90
N ALA A 38 9.43 25.52 -4.16
CA ALA A 38 8.03 25.93 -4.28
C ALA A 38 7.31 25.23 -5.44
N SER A 39 8.00 24.99 -6.56
CA SER A 39 7.44 24.23 -7.69
C SER A 39 7.26 22.74 -7.36
N THR A 40 8.18 22.15 -6.58
CA THR A 40 8.07 20.76 -6.12
C THR A 40 6.93 20.62 -5.11
N GLU A 41 6.80 21.53 -4.15
CA GLU A 41 5.71 21.55 -3.17
C GLU A 41 4.35 21.68 -3.85
N ALA A 42 4.21 22.58 -4.84
CA ALA A 42 2.98 22.74 -5.60
C ALA A 42 2.63 21.49 -6.43
N ALA A 43 3.63 20.84 -7.04
CA ALA A 43 3.43 19.59 -7.78
C ALA A 43 3.02 18.45 -6.85
N GLN A 44 3.63 18.35 -5.67
CA GLN A 44 3.30 17.35 -4.66
C GLN A 44 1.88 17.53 -4.12
N ALA A 45 1.48 18.76 -3.79
CA ALA A 45 0.12 19.07 -3.35
C ALA A 45 -0.93 18.77 -4.44
N THR A 46 -0.58 18.97 -5.70
CA THR A 46 -1.46 18.62 -6.84
C THR A 46 -1.60 17.10 -6.97
N ALA A 47 -0.49 16.36 -6.92
CA ALA A 47 -0.50 14.90 -6.99
C ALA A 47 -1.28 14.26 -5.82
N GLU A 48 -1.12 14.80 -4.61
CA GLU A 48 -1.88 14.37 -3.43
C GLU A 48 -3.39 14.61 -3.61
N LYS A 49 -3.78 15.77 -4.14
CA LYS A 49 -5.18 16.07 -4.43
C LYS A 49 -5.77 15.14 -5.49
N GLU A 50 -5.02 14.85 -6.56
CA GLU A 50 -5.42 13.90 -7.61
C GLU A 50 -5.60 12.49 -7.04
N PHE A 51 -4.65 12.04 -6.22
CA PHE A 51 -4.71 10.75 -5.54
C PHE A 51 -5.90 10.65 -4.59
N ASN A 52 -6.14 11.67 -3.76
CA ASN A 52 -7.27 11.68 -2.84
C ASN A 52 -8.62 11.65 -3.58
N ALA A 53 -8.73 12.36 -4.72
CA ALA A 53 -9.91 12.29 -5.57
C ALA A 53 -10.09 10.90 -6.21
N TYR A 54 -9.00 10.27 -6.65
CA TYR A 54 -9.01 8.90 -7.18
C TYR A 54 -9.50 7.90 -6.13
N ILE A 55 -8.88 7.90 -4.94
CA ILE A 55 -9.24 6.98 -3.85
C ILE A 55 -10.67 7.20 -3.38
N ALA A 56 -11.13 8.45 -3.25
CA ALA A 56 -12.51 8.73 -2.88
C ALA A 56 -13.53 8.15 -3.89
N ARG A 57 -13.27 8.32 -5.19
CA ARG A 57 -14.10 7.76 -6.26
C ARG A 57 -14.10 6.23 -6.22
N VAL A 58 -12.92 5.63 -6.14
CA VAL A 58 -12.75 4.17 -6.19
C VAL A 58 -13.34 3.51 -4.94
N ASN A 59 -13.11 4.07 -3.75
CA ASN A 59 -13.69 3.55 -2.51
C ASN A 59 -15.22 3.64 -2.52
N ALA A 60 -15.81 4.73 -3.02
CA ALA A 60 -17.27 4.80 -3.18
C ALA A 60 -17.82 3.69 -4.10
N ALA A 61 -17.15 3.40 -5.20
CA ALA A 61 -17.54 2.30 -6.10
C ALA A 61 -17.38 0.93 -5.44
N ILE A 62 -16.29 0.72 -4.69
CA ILE A 62 -16.03 -0.52 -3.95
C ILE A 62 -17.09 -0.74 -2.87
N GLU A 63 -17.41 0.26 -2.04
CA GLU A 63 -18.42 0.11 -0.99
C GLU A 63 -19.80 -0.24 -1.58
N GLN A 64 -20.17 0.39 -2.69
CA GLN A 64 -21.41 0.06 -3.39
C GLN A 64 -21.40 -1.37 -3.95
N ALA A 65 -20.27 -1.83 -4.47
CA ALA A 65 -20.14 -3.18 -5.00
C ALA A 65 -20.13 -4.24 -3.89
N LEU A 66 -19.44 -3.98 -2.78
CA LEU A 66 -19.42 -4.84 -1.60
C LEU A 66 -20.81 -5.02 -1.00
N ASP A 67 -21.57 -3.94 -0.85
CA ASP A 67 -22.93 -3.98 -0.33
C ASP A 67 -23.85 -4.88 -1.17
N LYS A 68 -23.68 -4.87 -2.49
CA LYS A 68 -24.42 -5.73 -3.43
C LYS A 68 -23.90 -7.17 -3.46
N SER A 69 -22.61 -7.37 -3.20
CA SER A 69 -21.93 -8.65 -3.37
C SER A 69 -22.40 -9.72 -2.37
N VAL A 70 -22.85 -9.31 -1.18
CA VAL A 70 -23.36 -10.22 -0.13
C VAL A 70 -24.76 -9.75 0.29
N PRO A 71 -25.83 -10.06 -0.46
CA PRO A 71 -27.18 -9.61 -0.13
C PRO A 71 -27.70 -10.29 1.16
N MET A 72 -28.67 -9.65 1.84
CA MET A 72 -29.40 -10.29 2.93
C MET A 72 -30.34 -11.38 2.38
N MET A 73 -30.17 -12.62 2.84
CA MET A 73 -30.98 -13.77 2.46
C MET A 73 -30.91 -14.87 3.54
N TYR A 74 -31.78 -15.87 3.45
CA TYR A 74 -31.79 -17.02 4.36
C TYR A 74 -30.52 -17.88 4.17
N PRO A 75 -29.82 -18.30 5.25
CA PRO A 75 -30.09 -17.98 6.65
C PRO A 75 -29.59 -16.57 7.04
N GLU A 76 -30.50 -15.71 7.49
CA GLU A 76 -30.27 -14.27 7.65
C GLU A 76 -29.14 -13.96 8.63
N ARG A 77 -29.04 -14.72 9.72
CA ARG A 77 -28.01 -14.52 10.75
C ARG A 77 -26.58 -14.70 10.22
N LEU A 78 -26.38 -15.60 9.25
CA LEU A 78 -25.07 -15.77 8.60
C LEU A 78 -24.74 -14.57 7.72
N HIS A 79 -25.68 -14.16 6.87
CA HIS A 79 -25.50 -13.01 5.98
C HIS A 79 -25.33 -11.70 6.75
N GLU A 80 -26.03 -11.53 7.88
CA GLU A 80 -25.84 -10.41 8.80
C GLU A 80 -24.42 -10.40 9.37
N SER A 81 -23.92 -11.54 9.85
CA SER A 81 -22.55 -11.67 10.37
C SER A 81 -21.48 -11.38 9.31
N MET A 82 -21.61 -11.93 8.10
CA MET A 82 -20.69 -11.67 6.99
C MET A 82 -20.66 -10.16 6.64
N ARG A 83 -21.84 -9.55 6.48
CA ARG A 83 -21.98 -8.14 6.12
C ARG A 83 -21.50 -7.22 7.24
N TYR A 84 -21.70 -7.58 8.50
CA TYR A 84 -21.26 -6.79 9.65
C TYR A 84 -19.77 -6.47 9.57
N SER A 85 -18.93 -7.49 9.35
CA SER A 85 -17.48 -7.30 9.25
C SER A 85 -17.07 -6.69 7.91
N LEU A 86 -17.67 -7.14 6.80
CA LEU A 86 -17.29 -6.70 5.44
C LEU A 86 -17.59 -5.22 5.22
N LEU A 87 -18.74 -4.75 5.72
CA LEU A 87 -19.25 -3.39 5.59
C LEU A 87 -18.93 -2.51 6.81
N ALA A 88 -18.06 -2.97 7.73
CA ALA A 88 -17.57 -2.16 8.85
C ALA A 88 -16.70 -0.96 8.42
N GLY A 89 -16.48 -0.77 7.10
CA GLY A 89 -15.56 0.21 6.54
C GLY A 89 -14.13 -0.34 6.46
N GLY A 90 -13.18 0.53 6.16
CA GLY A 90 -11.77 0.17 6.01
C GLY A 90 -11.09 1.05 4.97
N LYS A 91 -9.77 0.95 4.86
CA LYS A 91 -8.97 1.72 3.89
C LYS A 91 -9.17 1.25 2.43
N ARG A 92 -9.64 0.01 2.25
CA ARG A 92 -9.88 -0.67 0.96
C ARG A 92 -8.66 -0.69 0.03
N ILE A 93 -7.46 -0.81 0.60
CA ILE A 93 -6.18 -0.78 -0.13
C ILE A 93 -6.11 -1.91 -1.16
N ARG A 94 -6.48 -3.14 -0.79
CA ARG A 94 -6.43 -4.34 -1.66
C ARG A 94 -7.34 -4.19 -2.88
N PRO A 95 -8.65 -3.88 -2.73
CA PRO A 95 -9.50 -3.50 -3.84
C PRO A 95 -8.93 -2.37 -4.71
N ALA A 96 -8.45 -1.29 -4.10
CA ALA A 96 -7.92 -0.15 -4.84
C ALA A 96 -6.68 -0.51 -5.67
N LEU A 97 -5.78 -1.34 -5.13
CA LEU A 97 -4.63 -1.87 -5.86
C LEU A 97 -5.04 -2.71 -7.07
N CYS A 98 -6.05 -3.58 -6.91
CA CYS A 98 -6.59 -4.40 -7.99
C CYS A 98 -7.16 -3.55 -9.13
N LEU A 99 -7.98 -2.56 -8.79
CA LEU A 99 -8.59 -1.68 -9.77
C LEU A 99 -7.56 -0.79 -10.47
N ALA A 100 -6.62 -0.22 -9.72
CA ALA A 100 -5.54 0.60 -10.26
C ALA A 100 -4.64 -0.19 -11.23
N ALA A 101 -4.30 -1.44 -10.89
CA ALA A 101 -3.50 -2.30 -11.76
C ALA A 101 -4.24 -2.68 -13.06
N CYS A 102 -5.56 -2.89 -12.98
CA CYS A 102 -6.40 -3.12 -14.15
C CYS A 102 -6.46 -1.90 -15.08
N GLU A 103 -6.76 -0.71 -14.53
CA GLU A 103 -6.80 0.56 -15.28
C GLU A 103 -5.43 0.89 -15.92
N LEU A 104 -4.33 0.62 -15.20
CA LEU A 104 -2.96 0.88 -15.65
C LEU A 104 -2.66 0.21 -16.99
N VAL A 105 -3.07 -1.05 -17.15
CA VAL A 105 -2.78 -1.84 -18.34
C VAL A 105 -3.86 -1.70 -19.42
N GLY A 106 -4.85 -0.83 -19.21
CA GLY A 106 -5.88 -0.48 -20.18
C GLY A 106 -7.21 -1.22 -20.00
N GLY A 107 -7.39 -1.96 -18.92
CA GLY A 107 -8.68 -2.57 -18.57
C GLY A 107 -9.65 -1.57 -17.95
N GLU A 108 -10.93 -1.94 -17.94
CA GLU A 108 -11.99 -1.17 -17.29
C GLU A 108 -12.17 -1.62 -15.83
N MET A 109 -12.42 -0.66 -14.94
CA MET A 109 -12.62 -0.91 -13.50
C MET A 109 -13.70 -1.96 -13.22
N GLU A 110 -14.78 -1.94 -13.99
CA GLU A 110 -15.92 -2.86 -13.90
C GLU A 110 -15.52 -4.33 -14.14
N THR A 111 -14.48 -4.56 -14.96
CA THR A 111 -13.97 -5.91 -15.26
C THR A 111 -13.32 -6.52 -14.03
N ALA A 112 -12.57 -5.72 -13.27
CA ALA A 112 -11.85 -6.18 -12.08
C ALA A 112 -12.65 -6.03 -10.77
N MET A 113 -13.79 -5.31 -10.78
CA MET A 113 -14.60 -5.06 -9.59
C MET A 113 -15.04 -6.33 -8.84
N PRO A 114 -15.46 -7.43 -9.51
CA PRO A 114 -15.76 -8.68 -8.81
C PRO A 114 -14.57 -9.23 -8.02
N THR A 115 -13.39 -9.23 -8.63
CA THR A 115 -12.15 -9.66 -7.99
C THR A 115 -11.74 -8.72 -6.87
N ALA A 116 -11.88 -7.40 -7.04
CA ALA A 116 -11.64 -6.43 -5.99
C ALA A 116 -12.54 -6.69 -4.76
N CYS A 117 -13.83 -6.98 -4.97
CA CYS A 117 -14.73 -7.36 -3.88
C CYS A 117 -14.30 -8.67 -3.20
N ALA A 118 -13.97 -9.70 -3.99
CA ALA A 118 -13.54 -10.99 -3.49
C ALA A 118 -12.26 -10.90 -2.63
N LEU A 119 -11.30 -10.06 -3.02
CA LEU A 119 -10.09 -9.81 -2.25
C LEU A 119 -10.39 -9.16 -0.89
N GLU A 120 -11.38 -8.25 -0.82
CA GLU A 120 -11.81 -7.67 0.46
C GLU A 120 -12.64 -8.66 1.29
N MET A 121 -13.40 -9.57 0.68
CA MET A 121 -14.06 -10.67 1.40
C MET A 121 -13.02 -11.60 2.04
N ILE A 122 -11.97 -11.96 1.30
CA ILE A 122 -10.84 -12.76 1.78
C ILE A 122 -10.10 -12.03 2.91
N HIS A 123 -9.80 -10.74 2.73
CA HIS A 123 -9.18 -9.95 3.78
C HIS A 123 -10.08 -9.87 5.03
N THR A 124 -11.38 -9.69 4.84
CA THR A 124 -12.33 -9.59 5.96
C THR A 124 -12.44 -10.93 6.69
N MET A 125 -12.50 -12.06 5.98
CA MET A 125 -12.57 -13.37 6.63
C MET A 125 -11.31 -13.70 7.40
N SER A 126 -10.13 -13.31 6.89
CA SER A 126 -8.89 -13.53 7.62
C SER A 126 -8.93 -12.77 8.95
N LEU A 127 -9.42 -11.52 8.96
CA LEU A 127 -9.58 -10.74 10.20
C LEU A 127 -10.62 -11.35 11.14
N ILE A 128 -11.76 -11.85 10.64
CA ILE A 128 -12.77 -12.50 11.49
C ILE A 128 -12.16 -13.70 12.24
N HIS A 129 -11.35 -14.51 11.56
CA HIS A 129 -10.71 -15.67 12.16
C HIS A 129 -9.53 -15.29 13.07
N ASP A 130 -8.71 -14.32 12.67
CA ASP A 130 -7.61 -13.76 13.48
C ASP A 130 -8.13 -13.20 14.82
N ASP A 131 -9.33 -12.62 14.82
CA ASP A 131 -9.98 -12.06 16.03
C ASP A 131 -10.49 -13.12 17.02
N LEU A 132 -10.51 -14.42 16.67
CA LEU A 132 -11.12 -15.46 17.52
C LEU A 132 -10.35 -15.65 18.84
N PRO A 133 -11.00 -16.15 19.91
CA PRO A 133 -10.33 -16.41 21.18
C PRO A 133 -9.15 -17.40 21.11
N SER A 134 -9.13 -18.27 20.11
CA SER A 134 -8.04 -19.23 19.86
C SER A 134 -6.89 -18.67 19.03
N MET A 135 -7.00 -17.40 18.60
CA MET A 135 -6.01 -16.66 17.80
C MET A 135 -5.63 -15.40 18.62
N ASP A 136 -5.81 -14.19 18.09
CA ASP A 136 -5.41 -12.95 18.78
C ASP A 136 -6.36 -12.56 19.93
N ASN A 137 -7.56 -13.16 19.99
CA ASN A 137 -8.58 -12.91 21.01
C ASN A 137 -8.91 -11.40 21.16
N ASP A 138 -9.02 -10.68 20.04
CA ASP A 138 -9.29 -9.25 20.04
C ASP A 138 -10.77 -8.93 20.26
N ASP A 139 -11.05 -7.94 21.10
CA ASP A 139 -12.42 -7.51 21.42
C ASP A 139 -12.97 -6.48 20.41
N PHE A 140 -12.11 -5.74 19.72
CA PHE A 140 -12.49 -4.66 18.80
C PHE A 140 -11.72 -4.70 17.47
N ARG A 141 -12.42 -4.37 16.38
CA ARG A 141 -11.87 -4.25 15.02
C ARG A 141 -12.59 -3.12 14.28
N ARG A 142 -11.85 -2.24 13.62
CA ARG A 142 -12.41 -1.09 12.87
C ARG A 142 -13.37 -0.21 13.71
N GLY A 143 -13.06 -0.03 15.00
CA GLY A 143 -13.86 0.78 15.93
C GLY A 143 -15.19 0.14 16.37
N LYS A 144 -15.40 -1.16 16.10
CA LYS A 144 -16.59 -1.92 16.49
C LYS A 144 -16.19 -3.21 17.22
N PRO A 145 -17.07 -3.82 18.03
CA PRO A 145 -16.82 -5.14 18.60
C PRO A 145 -16.51 -6.17 17.50
N THR A 146 -15.58 -7.09 17.75
CA THR A 146 -15.24 -8.16 16.80
C THR A 146 -16.43 -9.08 16.56
N ASN A 147 -16.40 -9.79 15.43
CA ASN A 147 -17.54 -10.60 14.99
C ASN A 147 -17.97 -11.61 16.06
N HIS A 148 -17.01 -12.30 16.68
CA HIS A 148 -17.28 -13.31 17.69
C HIS A 148 -17.91 -12.72 18.96
N LYS A 149 -17.64 -11.45 19.31
CA LYS A 149 -18.30 -10.76 20.43
C LYS A 149 -19.77 -10.46 20.16
N VAL A 150 -20.14 -10.23 18.90
CA VAL A 150 -21.53 -9.91 18.51
C VAL A 150 -22.33 -11.18 18.25
N TYR A 151 -21.76 -12.15 17.53
CA TYR A 151 -22.51 -13.30 17.01
C TYR A 151 -22.15 -14.65 17.64
N GLY A 152 -21.08 -14.70 18.44
CA GLY A 152 -20.49 -15.92 19.00
C GLY A 152 -19.42 -16.54 18.09
N GLU A 153 -18.57 -17.39 18.66
CA GLU A 153 -17.44 -18.03 17.97
C GLU A 153 -17.89 -18.89 16.78
N GLU A 154 -18.91 -19.73 16.98
CA GLU A 154 -19.47 -20.60 15.92
C GLU A 154 -19.88 -19.79 14.68
N MET A 155 -20.54 -18.64 14.89
CA MET A 155 -20.98 -17.79 13.80
C MET A 155 -19.83 -17.02 13.15
N ALA A 156 -18.81 -16.62 13.91
CA ALA A 156 -17.63 -15.97 13.36
C ALA A 156 -16.85 -16.93 12.46
N ILE A 157 -16.66 -18.19 12.90
CA ILE A 157 -16.03 -19.24 12.08
C ILE A 157 -16.79 -19.41 10.77
N LEU A 158 -18.11 -19.66 10.84
CA LEU A 158 -18.95 -19.89 9.65
C LEU A 158 -19.05 -18.67 8.73
N ALA A 159 -19.07 -17.44 9.27
CA ALA A 159 -19.06 -16.23 8.46
C ALA A 159 -17.74 -16.06 7.71
N GLY A 160 -16.62 -16.40 8.33
CA GLY A 160 -15.32 -16.42 7.65
C GLY A 160 -15.27 -17.47 6.53
N ASP A 161 -15.71 -18.69 6.81
CA ASP A 161 -15.75 -19.80 5.83
C ASP A 161 -16.65 -19.46 4.62
N ALA A 162 -17.80 -18.85 4.89
CA ALA A 162 -18.74 -18.42 3.86
C ALA A 162 -18.18 -17.28 3.00
N LEU A 163 -17.51 -16.28 3.61
CA LEU A 163 -16.86 -15.20 2.87
C LEU A 163 -15.72 -15.71 1.98
N LEU A 164 -14.91 -16.66 2.47
CA LEU A 164 -13.86 -17.29 1.68
C LEU A 164 -14.43 -18.03 0.47
N SER A 165 -15.44 -18.88 0.70
CA SER A 165 -16.08 -19.66 -0.37
C SER A 165 -16.77 -18.76 -1.39
N HIS A 166 -17.49 -17.74 -0.90
CA HIS A 166 -18.19 -16.78 -1.74
C HIS A 166 -17.23 -15.92 -2.57
N ALA A 167 -16.05 -15.58 -2.07
CA ALA A 167 -15.05 -14.83 -2.83
C ALA A 167 -14.68 -15.52 -4.16
N PHE A 168 -14.42 -16.83 -4.12
CA PHE A 168 -14.11 -17.60 -5.34
C PHE A 168 -15.31 -17.72 -6.27
N GLU A 169 -16.49 -18.01 -5.72
CA GLU A 169 -17.73 -18.06 -6.50
C GLU A 169 -17.97 -16.72 -7.20
N TYR A 170 -17.82 -15.62 -6.48
CA TYR A 170 -18.09 -14.27 -6.97
C TYR A 170 -17.15 -13.88 -8.12
N ILE A 171 -15.86 -14.22 -8.04
CA ILE A 171 -14.92 -14.04 -9.15
C ILE A 171 -15.42 -14.80 -10.39
N GLY A 172 -15.69 -16.10 -10.26
CA GLY A 172 -16.07 -16.95 -11.39
C GLY A 172 -17.44 -16.58 -11.99
N ARG A 173 -18.39 -16.16 -11.16
CA ARG A 173 -19.77 -15.87 -11.57
C ARG A 173 -19.92 -14.47 -12.13
N GLU A 174 -19.30 -13.46 -11.53
CA GLU A 174 -19.57 -12.04 -11.84
C GLU A 174 -18.53 -11.39 -12.76
N THR A 175 -17.33 -11.99 -12.93
CA THR A 175 -16.33 -11.43 -13.87
C THR A 175 -16.78 -11.64 -15.32
N LYS A 176 -16.92 -10.53 -16.07
CA LYS A 176 -17.36 -10.50 -17.47
C LYS A 176 -16.39 -9.67 -18.33
N GLY A 177 -16.47 -9.83 -19.65
CA GLY A 177 -15.67 -9.03 -20.60
C GLY A 177 -14.24 -9.53 -20.81
N VAL A 178 -13.85 -10.66 -20.21
CA VAL A 178 -12.54 -11.30 -20.36
C VAL A 178 -12.69 -12.80 -20.68
N SER A 179 -11.61 -13.43 -21.16
CA SER A 179 -11.61 -14.87 -21.44
C SER A 179 -11.71 -15.70 -20.15
N ALA A 180 -12.37 -16.85 -20.23
CA ALA A 180 -12.47 -17.78 -19.11
C ALA A 180 -11.10 -18.21 -18.56
N ASP A 181 -10.10 -18.39 -19.43
CA ASP A 181 -8.73 -18.74 -19.02
C ASP A 181 -8.11 -17.71 -18.08
N LYS A 182 -8.36 -16.41 -18.31
CA LYS A 182 -7.89 -15.35 -17.41
C LYS A 182 -8.59 -15.39 -16.06
N VAL A 183 -9.91 -15.64 -16.05
CA VAL A 183 -10.68 -15.77 -14.81
C VAL A 183 -10.21 -16.98 -14.00
N VAL A 184 -10.00 -18.12 -14.66
CA VAL A 184 -9.48 -19.35 -14.02
C VAL A 184 -8.08 -19.12 -13.46
N ARG A 185 -7.18 -18.46 -14.22
CA ARG A 185 -5.86 -18.09 -13.72
C ARG A 185 -5.95 -17.26 -12.44
N VAL A 186 -6.78 -16.22 -12.43
CA VAL A 186 -6.99 -15.38 -11.23
C VAL A 186 -7.53 -16.19 -10.05
N ILE A 187 -8.51 -17.07 -10.27
CA ILE A 187 -9.03 -17.95 -9.21
C ILE A 187 -7.92 -18.83 -8.63
N VAL A 188 -7.06 -19.41 -9.48
CA VAL A 188 -5.93 -20.24 -9.04
C VAL A 188 -4.89 -19.41 -8.27
N ASP A 189 -4.55 -18.23 -8.76
CA ASP A 189 -3.56 -17.35 -8.11
C ASP A 189 -4.07 -16.87 -6.74
N VAL A 190 -5.37 -16.51 -6.65
CA VAL A 190 -6.03 -16.16 -5.37
C VAL A 190 -6.08 -17.37 -4.44
N ALA A 191 -6.38 -18.58 -4.94
CA ALA A 191 -6.41 -19.79 -4.11
C ALA A 191 -5.04 -20.14 -3.52
N LYS A 192 -3.97 -20.03 -4.32
CA LYS A 192 -2.59 -20.20 -3.84
C LYS A 192 -2.25 -19.16 -2.79
N CYS A 193 -2.61 -17.89 -3.03
CA CYS A 193 -2.37 -16.79 -2.10
C CYS A 193 -3.04 -17.00 -0.74
N VAL A 194 -4.25 -17.55 -0.67
CA VAL A 194 -4.95 -17.74 0.62
C VAL A 194 -4.54 -19.05 1.29
N GLY A 195 -4.04 -20.03 0.55
CA GLY A 195 -3.69 -21.35 1.04
C GLY A 195 -2.42 -21.42 1.88
N SER A 196 -1.90 -22.64 2.03
CA SER A 196 -0.73 -22.96 2.84
C SER A 196 0.59 -22.35 2.36
N GLU A 197 0.66 -21.98 1.08
CA GLU A 197 1.84 -21.32 0.48
C GLU A 197 1.72 -19.79 0.54
N GLY A 198 0.68 -19.25 1.18
CA GLY A 198 0.44 -17.81 1.31
C GLY A 198 -0.10 -17.45 2.68
N LEU A 199 -1.23 -16.76 2.74
CA LEU A 199 -1.83 -16.17 3.94
C LEU A 199 -1.84 -17.13 5.13
N VAL A 200 -2.40 -18.33 4.96
CA VAL A 200 -2.49 -19.31 6.05
C VAL A 200 -1.11 -19.80 6.48
N GLY A 201 -0.18 -20.03 5.53
CA GLY A 201 1.20 -20.38 5.87
C GLY A 201 1.90 -19.30 6.69
N GLY A 202 1.72 -18.04 6.30
CA GLY A 202 2.22 -16.89 7.05
C GLY A 202 1.62 -16.80 8.45
N GLN A 203 0.32 -17.04 8.59
CA GLN A 203 -0.36 -17.05 9.89
C GLN A 203 0.17 -18.14 10.82
N VAL A 204 0.38 -19.35 10.31
CA VAL A 204 0.91 -20.47 11.13
C VAL A 204 2.31 -20.13 11.66
N VAL A 205 3.19 -19.61 10.80
CA VAL A 205 4.55 -19.24 11.22
C VAL A 205 4.53 -18.04 12.19
N ASP A 206 3.58 -17.11 12.05
CA ASP A 206 3.39 -16.01 13.01
C ASP A 206 3.05 -16.57 14.40
N ILE A 207 2.03 -17.44 14.49
CA ILE A 207 1.61 -18.09 15.75
C ILE A 207 2.76 -18.90 16.38
N ASP A 208 3.48 -19.69 15.59
CA ASP A 208 4.62 -20.48 16.07
C ASP A 208 5.78 -19.60 16.57
N SER A 209 5.83 -18.33 16.14
CA SER A 209 6.85 -17.34 16.51
C SER A 209 6.42 -16.43 17.68
N GLU A 210 5.16 -16.47 18.09
CA GLU A 210 4.67 -15.65 19.21
C GLU A 210 5.31 -16.06 20.53
N GLY A 211 5.74 -15.07 21.33
CA GLY A 211 6.42 -15.31 22.60
C GLY A 211 7.83 -15.90 22.49
N ALA A 212 8.34 -16.14 21.27
CA ALA A 212 9.69 -16.66 21.08
C ALA A 212 10.78 -15.63 21.40
N GLY A 213 10.47 -14.33 21.36
CA GLY A 213 11.46 -13.26 21.55
C GLY A 213 12.32 -12.99 20.31
N PRO A 214 12.88 -11.78 20.16
CA PRO A 214 13.68 -11.39 19.00
C PRO A 214 14.97 -12.20 18.85
N GLU A 215 15.46 -12.85 19.91
CA GLU A 215 16.64 -13.71 19.88
C GLU A 215 16.40 -15.07 19.19
N ASN A 216 15.15 -15.51 19.08
CA ASN A 216 14.78 -16.81 18.52
C ASN A 216 14.08 -16.70 17.15
N VAL A 217 13.78 -15.48 16.68
CA VAL A 217 13.19 -15.23 15.36
C VAL A 217 14.23 -14.55 14.47
N THR A 218 14.58 -15.20 13.37
CA THR A 218 15.53 -14.61 12.41
C THR A 218 14.85 -13.59 11.51
N ILE A 219 15.64 -12.71 10.89
CA ILE A 219 15.12 -11.75 9.91
C ILE A 219 14.47 -12.45 8.71
N GLU A 220 14.97 -13.61 8.31
CA GLU A 220 14.39 -14.42 7.23
C GLU A 220 13.02 -14.98 7.63
N THR A 221 12.85 -15.37 8.89
CA THR A 221 11.57 -15.84 9.43
C THR A 221 10.57 -14.70 9.47
N LEU A 222 10.98 -13.52 9.95
CA LEU A 222 10.13 -12.32 9.95
C LEU A 222 9.74 -11.91 8.51
N GLN A 223 10.68 -11.94 7.57
CA GLN A 223 10.40 -11.69 6.16
C GLN A 223 9.42 -12.70 5.58
N TYR A 224 9.52 -13.97 5.97
CA TYR A 224 8.58 -15.00 5.55
C TYR A 224 7.17 -14.67 6.07
N ILE A 225 7.01 -14.38 7.36
CA ILE A 225 5.73 -13.98 7.97
C ILE A 225 5.15 -12.78 7.20
N HIS A 226 5.93 -11.71 7.05
CA HIS A 226 5.48 -10.47 6.41
C HIS A 226 5.09 -10.67 4.95
N ALA A 227 5.88 -11.44 4.20
CA ALA A 227 5.60 -11.76 2.80
C ALA A 227 4.33 -12.59 2.63
N HIS A 228 4.05 -13.52 3.55
CA HIS A 228 2.95 -14.48 3.40
C HIS A 228 1.65 -14.00 4.07
N LYS A 229 1.69 -13.55 5.33
CA LYS A 229 0.51 -13.09 6.11
C LYS A 229 -0.11 -11.83 5.50
N THR A 230 0.72 -10.88 5.08
CA THR A 230 0.28 -9.57 4.56
C THR A 230 0.58 -9.39 3.07
N GLY A 231 1.82 -9.68 2.66
CA GLY A 231 2.32 -9.40 1.31
C GLY A 231 1.59 -10.15 0.19
N ALA A 232 1.34 -11.45 0.36
CA ALA A 232 0.75 -12.31 -0.67
C ALA A 232 -0.60 -11.77 -1.16
N LEU A 233 -1.45 -11.29 -0.25
CA LEU A 233 -2.76 -10.75 -0.62
C LEU A 233 -2.67 -9.41 -1.34
N LEU A 234 -1.65 -8.58 -1.05
CA LEU A 234 -1.36 -7.36 -1.81
C LEU A 234 -0.80 -7.68 -3.20
N GLU A 235 0.08 -8.68 -3.29
CA GLU A 235 0.63 -9.19 -4.55
C GLU A 235 -0.47 -9.65 -5.49
N VAL A 236 -1.30 -10.59 -5.04
CA VAL A 236 -2.39 -11.11 -5.87
C VAL A 236 -3.43 -10.03 -6.20
N SER A 237 -3.63 -9.04 -5.32
CA SER A 237 -4.51 -7.91 -5.63
C SER A 237 -4.04 -7.17 -6.88
N VAL A 238 -2.76 -6.84 -6.94
CA VAL A 238 -2.15 -6.13 -8.07
C VAL A 238 -2.12 -7.03 -9.32
N THR A 239 -1.61 -8.26 -9.21
CA THR A 239 -1.42 -9.13 -10.38
C THR A 239 -2.76 -9.59 -10.97
N ALA A 240 -3.78 -9.88 -10.15
CA ALA A 240 -5.11 -10.23 -10.64
C ALA A 240 -5.75 -9.08 -11.43
N GLY A 241 -5.62 -7.85 -10.93
CA GLY A 241 -6.07 -6.65 -11.65
C GLY A 241 -5.38 -6.53 -13.02
N ALA A 242 -4.05 -6.70 -13.05
CA ALA A 242 -3.27 -6.66 -14.28
C ALA A 242 -3.68 -7.76 -15.29
N ILE A 243 -3.86 -8.99 -14.84
CA ILE A 243 -4.28 -10.13 -15.69
C ILE A 243 -5.64 -9.83 -16.34
N LEU A 244 -6.61 -9.37 -15.53
CA LEU A 244 -7.96 -9.04 -16.01
C LEU A 244 -7.95 -7.84 -16.95
N GLY A 245 -7.10 -6.83 -16.66
CA GLY A 245 -6.91 -5.67 -17.52
C GLY A 245 -6.17 -5.96 -18.83
N GLY A 246 -5.60 -7.16 -18.99
CA GLY A 246 -4.95 -7.58 -20.23
C GLY A 246 -3.46 -7.27 -20.33
N ALA A 247 -2.79 -7.18 -19.19
CA ALA A 247 -1.33 -7.08 -19.11
C ALA A 247 -0.62 -8.21 -19.85
N SER A 248 0.56 -7.93 -20.41
CA SER A 248 1.51 -8.95 -20.82
C SER A 248 2.21 -9.60 -19.62
N GLU A 249 2.82 -10.77 -19.79
CA GLU A 249 3.59 -11.41 -18.71
C GLU A 249 4.74 -10.53 -18.20
N GLU A 250 5.35 -9.71 -19.06
CA GLU A 250 6.37 -8.74 -18.65
C GLU A 250 5.79 -7.68 -17.70
N GLN A 251 4.61 -7.15 -18.05
CA GLN A 251 3.91 -6.17 -17.21
C GLN A 251 3.47 -6.80 -15.89
N ILE A 252 2.96 -8.03 -15.91
CA ILE A 252 2.58 -8.79 -14.71
C ILE A 252 3.81 -8.95 -13.81
N GLY A 253 4.96 -9.37 -14.34
CA GLY A 253 6.18 -9.56 -13.53
C GLY A 253 6.73 -8.24 -12.94
N LYS A 254 6.58 -7.11 -13.63
CA LYS A 254 6.89 -5.78 -13.03
C LYS A 254 5.95 -5.44 -11.88
N LEU A 255 4.66 -5.68 -12.08
CA LEU A 255 3.63 -5.38 -11.10
C LEU A 255 3.68 -6.31 -9.87
N GLU A 256 4.11 -7.56 -10.06
CA GLU A 256 4.44 -8.50 -8.99
C GLU A 256 5.57 -7.95 -8.11
N ARG A 257 6.71 -7.54 -8.70
CA ARG A 257 7.84 -6.96 -7.95
C ARG A 257 7.50 -5.63 -7.27
N TYR A 258 6.65 -4.81 -7.91
CA TYR A 258 6.05 -3.63 -7.28
C TYR A 258 5.28 -4.03 -6.03
N ALA A 259 4.38 -5.01 -6.14
CA ALA A 259 3.50 -5.44 -5.07
C ALA A 259 4.25 -6.09 -3.88
N GLN A 260 5.25 -6.93 -4.17
CA GLN A 260 6.16 -7.51 -3.17
C GLN A 260 6.89 -6.41 -2.38
N SER A 261 7.35 -5.37 -3.06
CA SER A 261 8.08 -4.27 -2.43
C SER A 261 7.16 -3.43 -1.54
N ILE A 262 5.96 -3.07 -1.99
CA ILE A 262 5.00 -2.35 -1.14
C ILE A 262 4.45 -3.21 -0.01
N GLY A 263 4.31 -4.53 -0.20
CA GLY A 263 3.80 -5.44 0.81
C GLY A 263 4.77 -5.55 1.99
N LEU A 264 6.06 -5.70 1.70
CA LEU A 264 7.08 -5.67 2.75
C LEU A 264 7.18 -4.28 3.39
N ALA A 265 7.15 -3.20 2.60
CA ALA A 265 7.19 -1.84 3.14
C ALA A 265 6.00 -1.56 4.07
N PHE A 266 4.81 -2.07 3.74
CA PHE A 266 3.61 -1.93 4.55
C PHE A 266 3.85 -2.44 5.98
N GLN A 267 4.43 -3.63 6.10
CA GLN A 267 4.64 -4.25 7.38
C GLN A 267 5.80 -3.63 8.16
N VAL A 268 6.90 -3.26 7.48
CA VAL A 268 8.00 -2.50 8.11
C VAL A 268 7.48 -1.17 8.67
N VAL A 269 6.61 -0.47 7.94
CA VAL A 269 5.97 0.76 8.44
C VAL A 269 5.03 0.47 9.61
N ASP A 270 4.28 -0.64 9.60
CA ASP A 270 3.42 -1.03 10.74
C ASP A 270 4.25 -1.23 12.01
N ASP A 271 5.33 -1.99 11.91
CA ASP A 271 6.26 -2.27 13.01
C ASP A 271 6.89 -0.95 13.55
N ILE A 272 7.21 -0.01 12.66
CA ILE A 272 7.71 1.33 13.04
C ILE A 272 6.62 2.13 13.77
N LEU A 273 5.37 2.08 13.30
CA LEU A 273 4.27 2.80 13.92
C LEU A 273 3.92 2.23 15.30
N ASP A 274 3.92 0.89 15.46
CA ASP A 274 3.63 0.24 16.74
C ASP A 274 4.64 0.61 17.83
N CYS A 275 5.92 0.81 17.46
CA CYS A 275 6.95 1.23 18.40
C CYS A 275 7.05 2.75 18.64
N THR A 276 6.45 3.59 17.77
CA THR A 276 6.61 5.06 17.86
C THR A 276 5.34 5.82 18.21
N GLN A 277 4.16 5.24 18.00
CA GLN A 277 2.89 5.91 18.23
C GLN A 277 2.18 5.44 19.49
N SER A 278 1.29 6.29 19.99
CA SER A 278 0.42 5.96 21.13
C SER A 278 -0.78 5.10 20.70
N SER A 279 -1.34 4.33 21.63
CA SER A 279 -2.53 3.48 21.37
C SER A 279 -3.73 4.27 20.83
N GLU A 280 -3.86 5.54 21.24
CA GLU A 280 -4.93 6.44 20.80
C GLU A 280 -4.80 6.81 19.31
N GLN A 281 -3.58 6.88 18.78
CA GLN A 281 -3.32 7.24 17.38
C GLN A 281 -3.46 6.05 16.43
N LEU A 282 -3.06 4.86 16.88
CA LEU A 282 -3.14 3.63 16.08
C LEU A 282 -4.56 3.02 16.05
N GLY A 283 -5.42 3.35 17.00
CA GLY A 283 -6.73 2.71 17.16
C GLY A 283 -6.65 1.23 17.58
N LYS A 284 -5.48 0.79 18.05
CA LYS A 284 -5.15 -0.50 18.66
C LYS A 284 -4.23 -0.28 19.87
N THR A 285 -4.07 -1.26 20.75
CA THR A 285 -3.14 -1.19 21.89
C THR A 285 -1.70 -1.10 21.38
N ALA A 286 -1.03 0.05 21.52
CA ALA A 286 0.38 0.23 21.16
C ALA A 286 1.30 -0.54 22.11
N GLY A 287 2.45 -1.01 21.61
CA GLY A 287 3.42 -1.78 22.39
C GLY A 287 2.94 -3.20 22.73
N LYS A 288 1.88 -3.68 22.07
CA LYS A 288 1.41 -5.07 22.19
C LYS A 288 2.54 -6.02 21.78
N ASP A 289 3.26 -5.68 20.71
CA ASP A 289 4.35 -6.51 20.17
C ASP A 289 5.49 -6.66 21.18
N GLU A 290 5.87 -5.60 21.87
CA GLU A 290 6.87 -5.67 22.95
C GLU A 290 6.34 -6.46 24.16
N ALA A 291 5.05 -6.28 24.51
CA ALA A 291 4.43 -6.98 25.64
C ALA A 291 4.30 -8.50 25.43
N VAL A 292 4.17 -8.96 24.18
CA VAL A 292 4.11 -10.39 23.82
C VAL A 292 5.44 -10.94 23.29
N GLY A 293 6.52 -10.15 23.32
CA GLY A 293 7.84 -10.56 22.86
C GLY A 293 7.90 -10.88 21.36
N LYS A 294 7.07 -10.22 20.54
CA LYS A 294 7.04 -10.40 19.09
C LYS A 294 8.28 -9.77 18.46
N ALA A 295 8.92 -10.51 17.55
CA ALA A 295 10.02 -9.98 16.77
C ALA A 295 9.49 -9.03 15.69
N THR A 296 10.05 -7.83 15.62
CA THR A 296 9.69 -6.79 14.67
C THR A 296 10.94 -6.27 13.95
N TYR A 297 10.76 -5.53 12.86
CA TYR A 297 11.89 -4.89 12.19
C TYR A 297 12.71 -3.97 13.13
N PRO A 298 12.08 -3.04 13.88
CA PRO A 298 12.82 -2.21 14.84
C PRO A 298 13.56 -3.00 15.91
N SER A 299 13.03 -4.15 16.38
CA SER A 299 13.72 -4.97 17.39
C SER A 299 14.93 -5.71 16.83
N LEU A 300 14.90 -6.12 15.55
CA LEU A 300 15.97 -6.92 14.94
C LEU A 300 17.09 -6.07 14.35
N VAL A 301 16.76 -4.95 13.69
CA VAL A 301 17.75 -4.14 12.96
C VAL A 301 17.84 -2.69 13.44
N GLY A 302 16.96 -2.28 14.36
CA GLY A 302 16.89 -0.91 14.87
C GLY A 302 15.97 -0.01 14.04
N LEU A 303 15.48 1.06 14.69
CA LEU A 303 14.49 1.98 14.13
C LEU A 303 15.00 2.72 12.88
N GLU A 304 16.22 3.26 12.92
CA GLU A 304 16.81 4.01 11.80
C GLU A 304 16.99 3.13 10.56
N GLU A 305 17.49 1.91 10.74
CA GLU A 305 17.65 0.97 9.64
C GLU A 305 16.29 0.51 9.09
N SER A 306 15.30 0.30 9.95
CA SER A 306 13.92 -0.01 9.52
C SER A 306 13.34 1.11 8.65
N ARG A 307 13.55 2.39 9.01
CA ARG A 307 13.14 3.53 8.18
C ARG A 307 13.84 3.54 6.82
N ARG A 308 15.13 3.23 6.79
CA ARG A 308 15.91 3.13 5.56
C ARG A 308 15.39 2.00 4.65
N ILE A 309 15.14 0.82 5.22
CA ILE A 309 14.56 -0.33 4.52
C ILE A 309 13.20 0.03 3.91
N ALA A 310 12.31 0.66 4.68
CA ALA A 310 11.01 1.10 4.17
C ALA A 310 11.16 2.07 2.99
N ALA A 311 12.04 3.07 3.10
CA ALA A 311 12.29 4.03 2.03
C ALA A 311 12.85 3.37 0.75
N ASP A 312 13.79 2.43 0.90
CA ASP A 312 14.39 1.69 -0.22
C ASP A 312 13.35 0.81 -0.92
N LEU A 313 12.47 0.15 -0.17
CA LEU A 313 11.39 -0.68 -0.72
C LEU A 313 10.36 0.16 -1.51
N ILE A 314 9.99 1.33 -1.00
CA ILE A 314 9.09 2.24 -1.70
C ILE A 314 9.73 2.79 -2.98
N ALA A 315 11.02 3.16 -2.92
CA ALA A 315 11.75 3.59 -4.11
C ALA A 315 11.84 2.46 -5.16
N LYS A 316 12.13 1.23 -4.74
CA LYS A 316 12.15 0.04 -5.60
C LYS A 316 10.79 -0.19 -6.25
N ALA A 317 9.71 -0.14 -5.46
CA ALA A 317 8.34 -0.30 -5.97
C ALA A 317 8.06 0.71 -7.09
N LYS A 318 8.29 2.00 -6.85
CA LYS A 318 8.08 3.04 -7.87
C LYS A 318 8.96 2.86 -9.10
N GLY A 319 10.16 2.33 -8.93
CA GLY A 319 11.07 1.98 -10.04
C GLY A 319 10.51 0.91 -10.97
N GLU A 320 9.80 -0.09 -10.45
CA GLU A 320 9.16 -1.15 -11.26
C GLU A 320 8.02 -0.64 -12.14
N LEU A 321 7.47 0.54 -11.83
CA LEU A 321 6.46 1.21 -12.66
C LEU A 321 7.07 1.94 -13.87
N ALA A 322 8.39 1.89 -14.05
CA ALA A 322 9.05 2.47 -15.21
C ALA A 322 8.65 1.75 -16.53
N GLY A 323 8.29 2.55 -17.52
CA GLY A 323 7.87 2.08 -18.86
C GLY A 323 6.37 1.87 -19.02
N PHE A 324 5.57 2.07 -17.96
CA PHE A 324 4.13 2.24 -18.09
C PHE A 324 3.77 3.69 -18.45
N ASP A 325 2.51 3.93 -18.80
CA ASP A 325 2.00 5.26 -19.09
C ASP A 325 2.09 6.18 -17.86
N ALA A 326 2.68 7.37 -18.04
CA ALA A 326 3.03 8.28 -16.96
C ALA A 326 1.81 8.83 -16.18
N GLU A 327 0.65 8.94 -16.83
CA GLU A 327 -0.58 9.38 -16.16
C GLU A 327 -1.25 8.20 -15.45
N LYS A 328 -1.28 7.03 -16.10
CA LYS A 328 -1.94 5.84 -15.54
C LYS A 328 -1.21 5.23 -14.34
N VAL A 329 0.09 5.46 -14.16
CA VAL A 329 0.84 4.97 -12.97
C VAL A 329 0.55 5.76 -11.70
N LYS A 330 -0.01 6.97 -11.81
CA LYS A 330 -0.20 7.88 -10.67
C LYS A 330 -0.96 7.24 -9.49
N PRO A 331 -2.04 6.47 -9.69
CA PRO A 331 -2.72 5.79 -8.59
C PRO A 331 -1.84 4.81 -7.82
N LEU A 332 -1.01 4.00 -8.50
CA LEU A 332 -0.10 3.06 -7.85
C LEU A 332 1.06 3.78 -7.15
N ILE A 333 1.56 4.89 -7.71
CA ILE A 333 2.54 5.74 -7.03
C ILE A 333 1.93 6.31 -5.74
N GLY A 334 0.71 6.86 -5.83
CA GLY A 334 -0.01 7.41 -4.69
C GLY A 334 -0.31 6.37 -3.61
N LEU A 335 -0.66 5.13 -3.99
CA LEU A 335 -0.83 4.02 -3.03
C LEU A 335 0.49 3.66 -2.34
N ALA A 336 1.61 3.65 -3.05
CA ALA A 336 2.92 3.43 -2.42
C ALA A 336 3.29 4.57 -1.47
N ASP A 337 3.03 5.83 -1.85
CA ASP A 337 3.24 7.00 -0.99
C ASP A 337 2.33 7.00 0.25
N TYR A 338 1.08 6.57 0.08
CA TYR A 338 0.15 6.41 1.18
C TYR A 338 0.66 5.38 2.19
N ILE A 339 1.17 4.24 1.72
CA ILE A 339 1.75 3.20 2.59
C ILE A 339 2.97 3.75 3.35
N ALA A 340 3.82 4.53 2.69
CA ALA A 340 5.03 5.10 3.28
C ALA A 340 4.74 6.14 4.38
N ASN A 341 3.68 6.92 4.22
CA ASN A 341 3.38 8.09 5.05
C ASN A 341 2.14 7.90 5.95
N ARG A 342 1.58 6.69 6.03
CA ARG A 342 0.38 6.45 6.84
C ARG A 342 0.67 6.72 8.31
N GLU A 343 -0.30 7.36 8.96
CA GLU A 343 -0.25 7.67 10.39
C GLU A 343 -0.98 6.61 11.23
N ASN A 344 -1.59 5.59 10.61
CA ASN A 344 -2.30 4.48 11.24
C ASN A 344 -2.46 3.30 10.26
#